data_AF-A0A962WTI5-F1
#
_entry.id   AF-A0A962WTI5-F1
#
_cell.length_a   1.000
_cell.length_b   1.000
_cell.length_c   1.000
_cell.angle_alpha   90.00
_cell.angle_beta   90.00
_cell.angle_gamma   90.00
#
_symmetry.space_group_name_H-M   'P 1'
#
loop_
_entity.id
_entity.type
_entity.pdbx_description
1 polymer ?
#
loop_
_entity_poly.entity_id
_entity_poly.type
_entity_poly.pdbx_seq_one_letter_code
_entity_poly.pdbx_strand_id
1 'polypeptide(L)'
;TEALMKGRTRDEAKIELVAAGLRDEALTALVPHKTFPGNRPTNTLLIDQLTPRRLGSLIALYEHKIFVQGIVWQINSFDQWGVELGKQLAGVVLGELGEGAPIGRHDASTTGLLAFFKRNRKPG
;
A
#
# COMPACT_ATOMS: atom_id res chain seq x y z
N THR A 1 -1.49 18.67 7.68
CA THR A 1 -2.05 18.99 6.35
C THR A 1 -1.45 20.27 5.77
N GLU A 2 -1.15 21.28 6.59
CA GLU A 2 -0.53 22.53 6.17
C GLU A 2 0.77 22.37 5.35
N ALA A 3 1.73 21.57 5.81
CA ALA A 3 2.98 21.34 5.07
C ALA A 3 2.77 20.64 3.71
N LEU A 4 1.76 19.77 3.61
CA LEU A 4 1.40 19.10 2.34
C LEU A 4 0.80 20.09 1.34
N MET A 5 0.01 21.05 1.84
CA MET A 5 -0.56 22.13 1.03
C MET A 5 0.52 23.14 0.58
N LYS A 6 1.26 23.72 1.54
CA LYS A 6 2.20 24.81 1.28
C LYS A 6 3.47 24.33 0.60
N GLY A 7 4.02 23.20 1.04
CA GLY A 7 5.37 22.82 0.69
C GLY A 7 6.42 23.78 1.23
N ARG A 8 7.52 23.91 0.49
CA ARG A 8 8.66 24.79 0.72
C ARG A 8 9.34 25.04 -0.61
N THR A 9 9.38 26.29 -1.05
CA THR A 9 9.99 26.69 -2.31
C THR A 9 11.52 26.55 -2.29
N ARG A 10 12.12 26.62 -3.47
CA ARG A 10 13.58 26.56 -3.61
C ARG A 10 14.29 27.71 -2.89
N ASP A 11 13.70 28.90 -2.93
CA ASP A 11 14.27 30.09 -2.30
C ASP A 11 14.19 30.01 -0.77
N GLU A 12 13.05 29.56 -0.22
CA GLU A 12 12.91 29.29 1.21
C GLU A 12 13.91 28.23 1.68
N ALA A 13 14.05 27.12 0.94
CA ALA A 13 15.02 26.09 1.25
C ALA A 13 16.47 26.61 1.20
N LYS A 14 16.79 27.49 0.24
CA LYS A 14 18.11 28.11 0.13
C LYS A 14 18.40 29.06 1.30
N ILE A 15 17.44 29.89 1.68
CA ILE A 15 17.57 30.81 2.83
C ILE A 15 17.83 30.01 4.12
N GLU A 16 17.06 28.95 4.38
CA GLU A 16 17.24 28.11 5.56
C GLU A 16 18.61 27.41 5.58
N LEU A 17 19.06 26.88 4.45
CA LEU A 17 20.35 26.19 4.36
C LEU A 17 21.55 27.12 4.51
N VAL A 18 21.45 28.35 4.00
CA VAL A 18 22.47 29.39 4.24
C VAL A 18 22.51 29.78 5.72
N ALA A 19 21.35 29.95 6.36
CA ALA A 19 21.26 30.24 7.79
C ALA A 19 21.82 29.09 8.65
N ALA A 20 21.71 27.84 8.17
CA ALA A 20 22.32 26.66 8.79
C ALA A 20 23.84 26.52 8.53
N GLY A 21 24.45 27.48 7.84
CA GLY A 21 25.90 27.54 7.61
C GLY A 21 26.41 26.80 6.36
N LEU A 22 25.51 26.25 5.52
CA LEU A 22 25.93 25.61 4.27
C LEU A 22 26.24 26.67 3.21
N ARG A 23 27.28 26.40 2.40
CA ARG A 23 27.73 27.27 1.31
C ARG A 23 28.07 26.45 0.06
N ASP A 24 28.25 27.16 -1.05
CA ASP A 24 28.84 26.66 -2.29
C ASP A 24 28.20 25.37 -2.83
N GLU A 25 29.02 24.36 -3.10
CA GLU A 25 28.59 23.08 -3.68
C GLU A 25 27.66 22.31 -2.74
N ALA A 26 27.93 22.35 -1.43
CA ALA A 26 27.08 21.68 -0.43
C ALA A 26 25.68 22.30 -0.38
N LEU A 27 25.58 23.63 -0.47
CA LEU A 27 24.29 24.33 -0.58
C LEU A 27 23.56 23.94 -1.86
N THR A 28 24.26 24.03 -3.00
CA THR A 28 23.66 23.78 -4.32
C THR A 28 23.18 22.33 -4.45
N ALA A 29 23.95 21.38 -3.94
CA ALA A 29 23.59 19.97 -3.92
C ALA A 29 22.38 19.67 -3.01
N LEU A 30 22.26 20.36 -1.87
CA LEU A 30 21.23 20.04 -0.88
C LEU A 30 19.89 20.75 -1.10
N VAL A 31 19.87 21.91 -1.77
CA VAL A 31 18.65 22.68 -2.06
C VAL A 31 17.53 21.85 -2.74
N PRO A 32 17.79 21.04 -3.79
CA PRO A 32 16.76 20.21 -4.40
C PRO A 32 16.13 19.21 -3.44
N HIS A 33 16.93 18.62 -2.54
CA HIS A 33 16.47 17.64 -1.54
C HIS A 33 15.69 18.28 -0.37
N LYS A 34 15.78 19.60 -0.21
CA LYS A 34 15.08 20.37 0.83
C LYS A 34 13.91 21.22 0.28
N THR A 35 13.69 21.16 -1.03
CA THR A 35 12.54 21.77 -1.70
C THR A 35 11.35 20.81 -1.66
N PHE A 36 10.20 21.29 -1.22
CA PHE A 36 8.96 20.52 -1.16
C PHE A 36 7.91 21.19 -2.06
N PRO A 37 7.42 20.55 -3.13
CA PRO A 37 6.54 21.22 -4.10
C PRO A 37 5.15 21.59 -3.55
N GLY A 38 4.79 21.16 -2.33
CA GLY A 38 3.46 21.40 -1.77
C GLY A 38 2.37 20.78 -2.64
N ASN A 39 1.22 21.45 -2.70
CA ASN A 39 0.07 21.12 -3.54
C ASN A 39 -0.38 19.65 -3.47
N ARG A 40 -0.30 19.07 -2.27
CA ARG A 40 -0.79 17.72 -1.98
C ARG A 40 -2.13 17.84 -1.26
N PRO A 41 -3.26 17.53 -1.93
CA PRO A 41 -4.58 17.70 -1.34
C PRO A 41 -4.81 16.72 -0.18
N THR A 42 -5.53 17.16 0.85
CA THR A 42 -5.87 16.35 2.02
C THR A 42 -7.28 16.67 2.48
N ASN A 43 -7.98 15.66 2.99
CA ASN A 43 -9.22 15.86 3.76
C ASN A 43 -8.89 15.70 5.25
N THR A 44 -9.32 16.66 6.08
CA THR A 44 -9.22 16.56 7.54
C THR A 44 -10.62 16.37 8.10
N LEU A 45 -10.87 15.22 8.74
CA LEU A 45 -12.12 14.94 9.43
C LEU A 45 -11.88 15.09 10.94
N LEU A 46 -12.50 16.09 11.55
CA LEU A 46 -12.39 16.35 12.98
C LEU A 46 -13.62 15.81 13.71
N ILE A 47 -13.39 15.10 14.81
CA ILE A 47 -14.43 14.62 15.73
C ILE A 47 -13.99 14.93 17.16
N ASP A 48 -14.91 15.23 18.08
CA ASP A 48 -14.49 15.58 19.45
C ASP A 48 -13.89 14.39 20.22
N GLN A 49 -14.41 13.19 19.97
CA GLN A 49 -13.95 11.94 20.60
C GLN A 49 -14.43 10.74 19.79
N LEU A 50 -13.61 9.68 19.72
CA LEU A 50 -13.99 8.41 19.12
C LEU A 50 -14.86 7.57 20.07
N THR A 51 -16.17 7.80 20.04
CA THR A 51 -17.17 6.98 20.74
C THR A 51 -17.67 5.85 19.85
N PRO A 52 -18.31 4.77 20.37
CA PRO A 52 -18.84 3.70 19.55
C PRO A 52 -19.79 4.18 18.44
N ARG A 53 -20.64 5.17 18.75
CA ARG A 53 -21.52 5.82 17.79
C ARG A 53 -20.74 6.51 16.67
N ARG A 54 -19.73 7.32 17.02
CA ARG A 54 -18.94 8.09 16.05
C ARG A 54 -18.04 7.20 15.20
N LEU A 55 -17.48 6.13 15.79
CA LEU A 55 -16.78 5.09 15.04
C LEU A 55 -17.70 4.43 14.02
N GLY A 56 -18.91 4.02 14.43
CA GLY A 56 -19.91 3.47 13.51
C GLY A 56 -20.26 4.43 12.37
N SER A 57 -20.44 5.72 12.66
CA SER A 57 -20.68 6.75 11.64
C SER A 57 -19.50 6.91 10.67
N LEU A 58 -18.25 6.82 11.15
CA LEU A 58 -17.08 6.89 10.28
C LEU A 58 -16.96 5.67 9.38
N ILE A 59 -17.27 4.48 9.88
CA ILE A 59 -17.30 3.26 9.07
C ILE A 59 -18.36 3.41 7.97
N ALA A 60 -19.60 3.75 8.34
CA ALA A 60 -20.70 3.95 7.40
C ALA A 60 -20.40 5.05 6.35
N LEU A 61 -19.72 6.13 6.74
CA LEU A 61 -19.26 7.17 5.81
C LEU A 61 -18.37 6.58 4.71
N TYR A 62 -17.42 5.71 5.06
CA TYR A 62 -16.54 5.08 4.08
C TYR A 62 -17.22 3.96 3.28
N GLU A 63 -18.14 3.20 3.87
CA GLU A 63 -18.97 2.23 3.13
C GLU A 63 -19.78 2.92 2.04
N HIS A 64 -20.44 4.04 2.36
CA HIS A 64 -21.19 4.81 1.38
C HIS A 64 -20.29 5.52 0.36
N LYS A 65 -19.10 5.98 0.76
CA LYS A 65 -18.11 6.50 -0.20
C LYS A 65 -17.74 5.44 -1.23
N ILE A 66 -17.41 4.22 -0.79
CA ILE A 66 -17.04 3.09 -1.66
C ILE A 66 -18.21 2.74 -2.58
N PHE A 67 -19.42 2.65 -2.03
CA PHE A 67 -20.63 2.39 -2.81
C PHE A 67 -20.84 3.42 -3.92
N VAL A 68 -20.80 4.71 -3.59
CA VAL A 68 -20.99 5.79 -4.58
C VAL A 68 -19.91 5.71 -5.67
N GLN A 69 -18.66 5.43 -5.32
CA GLN A 69 -17.58 5.24 -6.30
C GLN A 69 -17.86 4.06 -7.25
N GLY A 70 -18.37 2.95 -6.73
CA GLY A 70 -18.78 1.80 -7.56
C GLY A 70 -19.88 2.14 -8.54
N ILE A 71 -20.91 2.87 -8.10
CA ILE A 71 -22.00 3.33 -8.97
C ILE A 71 -21.47 4.26 -10.07
N VAL A 72 -20.60 5.22 -9.74
CA VAL A 72 -19.98 6.13 -10.72
C VAL A 72 -19.18 5.36 -11.77
N TRP A 73 -18.45 4.32 -11.36
CA TRP A 73 -17.66 3.48 -12.27
C TRP A 73 -18.45 2.37 -12.95
N GLN A 74 -19.75 2.23 -12.66
CA GLN A 74 -20.61 1.15 -13.18
C GLN A 74 -20.03 -0.25 -12.91
N ILE A 75 -19.45 -0.44 -11.73
CA ILE A 75 -18.95 -1.74 -11.26
C ILE A 75 -19.75 -2.21 -10.04
N ASN A 76 -19.75 -3.52 -9.81
CA ASN A 76 -20.38 -4.08 -8.63
C ASN A 76 -19.43 -4.02 -7.42
N SER A 77 -19.75 -3.18 -6.44
CA SER A 77 -18.96 -3.06 -5.19
C SER A 77 -19.12 -4.24 -4.23
N PHE A 78 -20.02 -5.17 -4.52
CA PHE A 78 -20.42 -6.23 -3.59
C PHE A 78 -20.07 -7.64 -4.08
N ASP A 79 -19.37 -7.78 -5.21
CA ASP A 79 -18.80 -9.07 -5.63
C ASP A 79 -17.29 -9.15 -5.40
N GLN A 80 -16.77 -10.37 -5.50
CA GLN A 80 -15.36 -10.68 -5.24
C GLN A 80 -14.86 -11.86 -6.08
N TRP A 81 -15.24 -11.95 -7.35
CA TRP A 81 -14.89 -13.08 -8.23
C TRP A 81 -13.38 -13.32 -8.35
N GLY A 82 -12.58 -12.26 -8.22
CA GLY A 82 -11.12 -12.34 -8.29
C GLY A 82 -10.44 -13.24 -7.24
N VAL A 83 -11.16 -13.68 -6.19
CA VAL A 83 -10.58 -14.57 -5.16
C VAL A 83 -10.62 -16.06 -5.54
N GLU A 84 -11.38 -16.44 -6.56
CA GLU A 84 -11.70 -17.84 -6.81
C GLU A 84 -10.52 -18.65 -7.33
N LEU A 85 -9.82 -18.14 -8.36
CA LEU A 85 -8.70 -18.85 -8.97
C LEU A 85 -7.59 -19.12 -7.95
N GLY A 86 -7.27 -18.13 -7.11
CA GLY A 86 -6.28 -18.28 -6.05
C GLY A 86 -6.65 -19.36 -5.04
N LYS A 87 -7.92 -19.44 -4.61
CA LYS A 87 -8.41 -20.49 -3.71
C LYS A 87 -8.32 -21.88 -4.35
N GLN A 88 -8.67 -21.99 -5.63
CA GLN A 88 -8.58 -23.25 -6.38
C GLN A 88 -7.13 -23.74 -6.47
N LEU A 89 -6.22 -22.86 -6.91
CA LEU A 89 -4.80 -23.19 -7.05
C LEU A 89 -4.16 -23.52 -5.69
N ALA A 90 -4.48 -22.77 -4.64
CA ALA A 90 -3.98 -23.04 -3.31
C ALA A 90 -4.44 -24.40 -2.78
N GLY A 91 -5.68 -24.82 -3.07
CA GLY A 91 -6.18 -26.16 -2.71
C GLY A 91 -5.39 -27.28 -3.37
N VAL A 92 -5.09 -27.15 -4.67
CA VAL A 92 -4.25 -28.11 -5.40
C VAL A 92 -2.85 -28.18 -4.80
N VAL A 93 -2.20 -27.02 -4.64
CA VAL A 93 -0.86 -26.91 -4.07
C VAL A 93 -0.81 -27.50 -2.66
N LEU A 94 -1.80 -27.22 -1.81
CA LEU A 94 -1.86 -27.74 -0.44
C LEU A 94 -1.84 -29.27 -0.40
N GLY A 95 -2.57 -29.95 -1.29
CA GLY A 95 -2.54 -31.41 -1.39
C GLY A 95 -1.17 -31.95 -1.81
N GLU A 96 -0.44 -31.19 -2.62
CA GLU A 96 0.89 -31.55 -3.09
C GLU A 96 1.98 -31.27 -2.04
N LEU A 97 1.74 -30.48 -1.00
CA LEU A 97 2.74 -30.22 0.06
C LEU A 97 2.93 -31.39 1.04
N GLY A 98 2.08 -32.41 0.97
CA GLY A 98 2.18 -33.62 1.78
C GLY A 98 3.49 -34.38 1.58
N GLU A 99 3.95 -35.06 2.63
CA GLU A 99 5.14 -35.90 2.57
C GLU A 99 4.89 -37.10 1.65
N GLY A 100 5.81 -37.36 0.71
CA GLY A 100 5.65 -38.40 -0.31
C GLY A 100 4.61 -38.10 -1.40
N ALA A 101 3.86 -36.99 -1.32
CA ALA A 101 2.92 -36.61 -2.37
C ALA A 101 3.67 -36.28 -3.67
N PRO A 102 3.21 -36.71 -4.85
CA PRO A 102 3.78 -36.26 -6.12
C PRO A 102 3.48 -34.78 -6.36
N ILE A 103 4.34 -34.10 -7.13
CA ILE A 103 4.03 -32.76 -7.67
C ILE A 103 3.23 -32.94 -8.95
N GLY A 104 2.12 -32.22 -9.07
CA GLY A 104 1.23 -32.27 -10.23
C GLY A 104 1.76 -31.46 -11.43
N ARG A 105 0.88 -31.22 -12.41
CA ARG A 105 1.23 -30.43 -13.59
C ARG A 105 1.04 -28.94 -13.33
N HIS A 106 2.16 -28.22 -13.15
CA HIS A 106 2.20 -26.76 -13.03
C HIS A 106 3.18 -26.16 -14.06
N ASP A 107 3.28 -24.83 -14.10
CA ASP A 107 4.36 -24.16 -14.80
C ASP A 107 5.74 -24.47 -14.14
N ALA A 108 6.82 -24.14 -14.86
CA ALA A 108 8.17 -24.47 -14.41
C ALA A 108 8.58 -23.75 -13.11
N SER A 109 8.07 -22.54 -12.87
CA SER A 109 8.35 -21.79 -11.65
C SER A 109 7.71 -22.47 -10.44
N THR A 110 6.41 -22.73 -10.51
CA THR A 110 5.65 -23.38 -9.43
C THR A 110 6.20 -24.77 -9.11
N THR A 111 6.53 -25.55 -10.15
CA THR A 111 7.14 -26.89 -10.00
C THR A 111 8.50 -26.80 -9.31
N GLY A 112 9.35 -25.85 -9.72
CA GLY A 112 10.66 -25.64 -9.12
C GLY A 112 10.59 -25.24 -7.65
N LEU A 113 9.65 -24.35 -7.29
CA LEU A 113 9.44 -23.92 -5.91
C LEU A 113 8.93 -25.06 -5.02
N LEU A 114 8.00 -25.88 -5.51
CA LEU A 114 7.49 -27.05 -4.79
C LEU A 114 8.59 -28.10 -4.53
N ALA A 115 9.41 -28.38 -5.54
CA ALA A 115 10.54 -29.30 -5.40
C ALA A 115 11.58 -28.77 -4.40
N PHE A 116 11.89 -27.46 -4.47
CA PHE A 116 12.77 -26.82 -3.51
C PHE A 116 12.21 -26.90 -2.09
N PHE A 117 10.92 -26.59 -1.90
CA PHE A 117 10.27 -26.67 -0.58
C PHE A 117 10.36 -28.09 0.00
N LYS A 118 9.97 -29.11 -0.76
CA LYS A 118 10.01 -30.51 -0.30
C LYS A 118 11.39 -30.99 0.07
N ARG A 119 12.42 -30.63 -0.71
CA ARG A 119 13.82 -30.99 -0.43
C ARG A 119 14.35 -30.37 0.87
N ASN A 120 13.90 -29.17 1.20
CA ASN A 120 14.44 -28.39 2.33
C ASN A 120 13.53 -28.40 3.56
N ARG A 121 12.36 -29.06 3.50
CA ARG A 121 11.45 -29.17 4.64
C ARG A 121 12.12 -30.04 5.70
N LYS A 122 12.37 -29.47 6.88
CA LYS A 122 12.83 -30.25 8.03
C LYS A 122 11.74 -31.26 8.40
N PRO A 123 12.09 -32.51 8.76
CA PRO A 123 11.11 -33.42 9.34
C PRO A 123 10.54 -32.75 10.59
N GLY A 124 9.20 -32.65 10.63
CA GLY A 124 8.44 -32.11 11.75
C GLY A 124 8.26 -33.14 12.84
#